data_AF-R0EAB9-F1
#
_entry.id   AF-R0EAB9-F1
#
_cell.length_a   1.000
_cell.length_b   1.000
_cell.length_c   1.000
_cell.angle_alpha   90.00
_cell.angle_beta   90.00
_cell.angle_gamma   90.00
#
_symmetry.space_group_name_H-M   'P 1'
#
loop_
_entity.id
_entity.type
_entity.pdbx_description
1 polymer ?
#
loop_
_entity_poly.entity_id
_entity_poly.type
_entity_poly.pdbx_seq_one_letter_code
_entity_poly.pdbx_strand_id
1 'polypeptide(L)'
;MNVKIIKSAEDYEAAMARLSALMSLDPKANSKEENELELLALVIQDFERQTVPPVKADPIESILFRMDQMQLSRKDLIPYIGSISKVSEVLSRKRPLSLPMIRRLNQGLGIPADILIEDVETDSSVVDQEPEMDFTRFPLKEMLERGCFGDFEGNAQRLKEYAEDLVRKFMQDLLPKQVSPAFLRAPMHQRGDRQADEMALLAWRMCVLRQARAVNAVREYKHGTITPAWMRELAKLSTFDEGPKLAREYLARHGITLVIEKHFKRTFLDGAAMLDNDRPIVALTLRHDRFDNFWFALLHELAHVAKHLTAEAPVFIDDLDRSNPQKVEAEADAMAGEALIPEKSWRTAKVRTTLLSEDAIAFADEIGVHPAIVAGRLRHEEKNFRLLSHLIGKTGQVSQLLDQ
;
A
#
# COMPACT_ATOMS: atom_id res chain seq x y z
N MET A 1 33.99 30.22 -57.79
CA MET A 1 34.34 30.83 -56.49
C MET A 1 35.37 29.92 -55.82
N ASN A 2 36.28 30.41 -54.95
CA ASN A 2 37.10 29.51 -54.13
C ASN A 2 36.24 29.06 -52.95
N VAL A 3 35.83 27.79 -52.93
CA VAL A 3 35.10 27.23 -51.79
C VAL A 3 36.04 27.24 -50.57
N LYS A 4 35.58 27.84 -49.49
CA LYS A 4 36.32 27.99 -48.24
C LYS A 4 35.54 27.34 -47.10
N ILE A 5 36.26 26.92 -46.06
CA ILE A 5 35.64 26.44 -44.82
C ILE A 5 34.80 27.56 -44.23
N ILE A 6 33.54 27.26 -43.90
CA ILE A 6 32.59 28.19 -43.29
C ILE A 6 32.97 28.36 -41.82
N LYS A 7 33.15 29.61 -41.38
CA LYS A 7 33.55 29.93 -39.99
C LYS A 7 32.61 30.92 -39.30
N SER A 8 31.62 31.44 -40.01
CA SER A 8 30.69 32.46 -39.54
C SER A 8 29.30 32.28 -40.16
N ALA A 9 28.28 32.89 -39.56
CA ALA A 9 26.92 32.87 -40.09
C ALA A 9 26.81 33.57 -41.46
N GLU A 10 27.58 34.64 -41.67
CA GLU A 10 27.63 35.35 -42.96
C GLU A 10 28.24 34.47 -44.07
N ASP A 11 29.28 33.69 -43.75
CA ASP A 11 29.84 32.70 -44.68
C ASP A 11 28.83 31.61 -45.04
N TYR A 12 28.00 31.19 -44.07
CA TYR A 12 26.97 30.18 -44.24
C TYR A 12 25.83 30.67 -45.14
N GLU A 13 25.30 31.87 -44.89
CA GLU A 13 24.27 32.46 -45.74
C GLU A 13 24.73 32.64 -47.18
N ALA A 14 25.98 33.10 -47.37
CA ALA A 14 26.57 33.24 -48.69
C ALA A 14 26.75 31.87 -49.40
N ALA A 15 27.17 30.84 -48.66
CA ALA A 15 27.30 29.49 -49.18
C ALA A 15 25.95 28.87 -49.57
N MET A 16 24.91 29.05 -48.73
CA MET A 16 23.55 28.58 -48.98
C MET A 16 22.91 29.28 -50.18
N ALA A 17 23.05 30.61 -50.29
CA ALA A 17 22.57 31.36 -51.44
C ALA A 17 23.24 30.90 -52.74
N ARG A 18 24.55 30.61 -52.70
CA ARG A 18 25.31 30.10 -53.84
C ARG A 18 24.89 28.67 -54.20
N LEU A 19 24.70 27.79 -53.22
CA LEU A 19 24.21 26.43 -53.41
C LEU A 19 22.84 26.43 -54.09
N SER A 20 21.90 27.24 -53.59
CA SER A 20 20.55 27.39 -54.16
C SER A 20 20.58 27.90 -55.61
N ALA A 21 21.44 28.88 -55.91
CA ALA A 21 21.63 29.38 -57.26
C ALA A 21 22.20 28.30 -58.20
N LEU A 22 23.14 27.47 -57.74
CA LEU A 22 23.71 26.37 -58.51
C LEU A 22 22.70 25.24 -58.75
N MET A 23 21.89 24.88 -57.75
CA MET A 23 20.81 23.89 -57.90
C MET A 23 19.78 24.31 -58.94
N SER A 24 19.50 25.62 -59.04
CA SER A 24 18.55 26.18 -60.01
C SER A 24 19.08 26.14 -61.46
N LEU A 25 20.39 25.95 -61.66
CA LEU A 25 21.03 25.91 -62.98
C LEU A 25 21.11 24.51 -63.58
N ASP A 26 20.73 23.47 -62.82
CA ASP A 26 20.81 22.05 -63.21
C ASP A 26 22.16 21.68 -63.88
N PRO A 27 23.27 21.79 -63.12
CA PRO A 27 24.61 21.66 -63.69
C PRO A 27 24.83 20.26 -64.26
N LYS A 28 25.48 20.21 -65.44
CA LYS A 28 25.79 18.93 -66.10
C LYS A 28 26.80 18.11 -65.28
N ALA A 29 26.68 16.79 -65.37
CA ALA A 29 27.63 15.86 -64.77
C ALA A 29 29.09 16.16 -65.18
N ASN A 30 30.00 16.11 -64.20
CA ASN A 30 31.42 16.47 -64.24
C ASN A 30 31.72 17.94 -64.62
N SER A 31 30.74 18.84 -64.52
CA SER A 31 30.97 20.27 -64.75
C SER A 31 31.69 20.93 -63.57
N LYS A 32 32.27 22.13 -63.80
CA LYS A 32 32.88 22.90 -62.70
C LYS A 32 31.83 23.34 -61.69
N GLU A 33 30.61 23.56 -62.16
CA GLU A 33 29.45 23.98 -61.40
C GLU A 33 28.90 22.85 -60.51
N GLU A 34 28.89 21.60 -60.99
CA GLU A 34 28.54 20.43 -60.16
C GLU A 34 29.61 20.18 -59.09
N ASN A 35 30.90 20.26 -59.44
CA ASN A 35 31.98 20.16 -58.45
C ASN A 35 31.91 21.27 -57.39
N GLU A 36 31.56 22.50 -57.78
CA GLU A 36 31.33 23.61 -56.84
C GLU A 36 30.12 23.33 -55.93
N LEU A 37 29.04 22.78 -56.48
CA LEU A 37 27.83 22.41 -55.75
C LEU A 37 28.10 21.32 -54.71
N GLU A 38 28.80 20.24 -55.09
CA GLU A 38 29.17 19.15 -54.17
C GLU A 38 30.09 19.64 -53.05
N LEU A 39 31.09 20.46 -53.39
CA LEU A 39 32.03 20.98 -52.41
C LEU A 39 31.36 21.98 -51.45
N LEU A 40 30.42 22.80 -51.94
CA LEU A 40 29.59 23.66 -51.10
C LEU A 40 28.70 22.85 -50.16
N ALA A 41 28.04 21.80 -50.66
CA ALA A 41 27.22 20.91 -49.83
C ALA A 41 28.04 20.28 -48.70
N LEU A 42 29.28 19.86 -48.97
CA LEU A 42 30.17 19.29 -47.98
C LEU A 42 30.55 20.27 -46.86
N VAL A 43 30.95 21.50 -47.22
CA VAL A 43 31.35 22.51 -46.21
C VAL A 43 30.15 23.07 -45.43
N ILE A 44 28.97 23.14 -46.06
CA ILE A 44 27.70 23.48 -45.41
C ILE A 44 27.35 22.40 -44.39
N GLN A 45 27.40 21.12 -44.78
CA GLN A 45 27.13 19.99 -43.89
C GLN A 45 28.10 19.93 -42.69
N ASP A 46 29.40 20.17 -42.92
CA ASP A 46 30.40 20.19 -41.85
C ASP A 46 30.13 21.33 -40.85
N PHE A 47 29.77 22.52 -41.35
CA PHE A 47 29.43 23.66 -40.50
C PHE A 47 28.13 23.42 -39.72
N GLU A 48 27.08 22.91 -40.36
CA GLU A 48 25.81 22.56 -39.71
C GLU A 48 26.01 21.51 -38.63
N ARG A 49 26.85 20.50 -38.86
CA ARG A 49 27.17 19.48 -37.85
C ARG A 49 27.85 20.05 -36.61
N GLN A 50 28.62 21.13 -36.77
CA GLN A 50 29.33 21.82 -35.68
C GLN A 50 28.49 22.89 -34.97
N THR A 51 27.46 23.43 -35.63
CA THR A 51 26.67 24.58 -35.14
C THR A 51 25.23 24.24 -34.79
N VAL A 52 24.66 23.21 -35.41
CA VAL A 52 23.31 22.70 -35.14
C VAL A 52 23.43 21.50 -34.20
N PRO A 53 22.81 21.53 -33.01
CA PRO A 53 22.78 20.37 -32.14
C PRO A 53 22.12 19.19 -32.87
N PRO A 54 22.59 17.93 -32.68
CA PRO A 54 21.88 16.78 -33.22
C PRO A 54 20.43 16.80 -32.72
N VAL A 55 19.47 16.67 -33.63
CA VAL A 55 18.05 16.55 -33.28
C VAL A 55 17.89 15.24 -32.53
N LYS A 56 17.78 15.33 -31.21
CA LYS A 56 17.45 14.19 -30.36
C LYS A 56 15.96 13.88 -30.53
N ALA A 57 15.66 12.62 -30.84
CA ALA A 57 14.29 12.17 -30.99
C ALA A 57 13.64 12.08 -29.61
N ASP A 58 12.65 12.92 -29.33
CA ASP A 58 11.90 12.86 -28.08
C ASP A 58 11.15 11.51 -27.99
N PRO A 59 11.28 10.78 -26.86
CA PRO A 59 10.65 9.46 -26.68
C PRO A 59 9.13 9.51 -26.85
N ILE A 60 8.48 10.57 -26.39
CA ILE A 60 7.03 10.73 -26.43
C ILE A 60 6.56 11.08 -27.83
N GLU A 61 7.26 11.98 -28.53
CA GLU A 61 6.99 12.28 -29.94
C GLU A 61 7.16 11.03 -30.80
N SER A 62 8.14 10.18 -30.50
CA SER A 62 8.35 8.91 -31.20
C SER A 62 7.19 7.92 -30.98
N ILE A 63 6.63 7.88 -29.77
CA ILE A 63 5.43 7.08 -29.47
C ILE A 63 4.21 7.66 -30.19
N LEU A 64 3.98 8.98 -30.13
CA LEU A 64 2.85 9.64 -30.79
C LEU A 64 2.91 9.47 -32.31
N PHE A 65 4.09 9.60 -32.90
CA PHE A 65 4.33 9.35 -34.31
C PHE A 65 4.00 7.91 -34.67
N ARG A 66 4.42 6.94 -33.85
CA ARG A 66 4.11 5.53 -34.08
C ARG A 66 2.62 5.23 -33.96
N MET A 67 1.92 5.89 -33.05
CA MET A 67 0.47 5.81 -32.95
C MET A 67 -0.21 6.32 -34.21
N ASP A 68 0.21 7.46 -34.75
CA ASP A 68 -0.34 8.04 -35.97
C ASP A 68 -0.13 7.11 -37.19
N GLN A 69 1.10 6.62 -37.38
CA GLN A 69 1.44 5.68 -38.46
C GLN A 69 0.59 4.40 -38.45
N MET A 70 0.25 3.92 -37.26
CA MET A 70 -0.50 2.68 -37.05
C MET A 70 -1.99 2.92 -36.77
N GLN A 71 -2.47 4.17 -36.85
CA GLN A 71 -3.83 4.61 -36.49
C GLN A 71 -4.28 4.11 -35.11
N LEU A 72 -3.37 4.09 -34.14
CA LEU A 72 -3.63 3.64 -32.78
C LEU A 72 -4.22 4.77 -31.94
N SER A 73 -5.25 4.45 -31.17
CA SER A 73 -5.78 5.33 -30.14
C SER A 73 -4.98 5.18 -28.84
N ARG A 74 -5.16 6.11 -27.89
CA ARG A 74 -4.56 5.99 -26.55
C ARG A 74 -4.94 4.69 -25.84
N LYS A 75 -6.11 4.10 -26.14
CA LYS A 75 -6.54 2.82 -25.56
C LYS A 75 -5.69 1.65 -26.07
N ASP A 76 -5.16 1.75 -27.27
CA ASP A 76 -4.36 0.68 -27.88
C ASP A 76 -2.92 0.66 -27.34
N LEU A 77 -2.52 1.69 -26.58
CA LEU A 77 -1.26 1.68 -25.84
C LEU A 77 -1.31 0.95 -24.50
N ILE A 78 -2.50 0.52 -24.05
CA ILE A 78 -2.67 -0.17 -22.78
C ILE A 78 -1.76 -1.40 -22.64
N PRO A 79 -1.61 -2.27 -23.66
CA PRO A 79 -0.72 -3.42 -23.59
C PRO A 79 0.77 -3.07 -23.39
N TYR A 80 1.20 -1.89 -23.82
CA TYR A 80 2.62 -1.48 -23.79
C TYR A 80 2.96 -0.64 -22.56
N ILE A 81 2.06 0.26 -22.15
CA ILE A 81 2.34 1.24 -21.09
C ILE A 81 1.62 0.88 -19.78
N GLY A 82 0.43 0.28 -19.84
CA GLY A 82 -0.42 -0.04 -18.69
C GLY A 82 -1.78 0.66 -18.77
N SER A 83 -2.39 1.01 -17.64
CA SER A 83 -3.72 1.67 -17.63
C SER A 83 -3.81 2.92 -18.53
N ILE A 84 -5.05 3.28 -18.94
CA ILE A 84 -5.29 4.47 -19.76
C ILE A 84 -4.83 5.77 -19.08
N SER A 85 -4.87 5.84 -17.74
CA SER A 85 -4.33 6.97 -16.97
C SER A 85 -2.83 7.07 -17.15
N LYS A 86 -2.12 5.93 -17.03
CA LYS A 86 -0.67 5.85 -17.19
C LYS A 86 -0.24 6.17 -18.62
N VAL A 87 -0.99 5.71 -19.63
CA VAL A 87 -0.81 6.15 -21.02
C VAL A 87 -0.90 7.68 -21.10
N SER A 88 -1.93 8.28 -20.52
CA SER A 88 -2.10 9.74 -20.55
C SER A 88 -0.99 10.47 -19.80
N GLU A 89 -0.57 9.99 -18.64
CA GLU A 89 0.52 10.56 -17.83
C GLU A 89 1.84 10.55 -18.60
N VAL A 90 2.20 9.40 -19.19
CA VAL A 90 3.41 9.22 -19.99
C VAL A 90 3.37 10.11 -21.23
N LEU A 91 2.28 10.09 -22.00
CA LEU A 91 2.15 10.94 -23.19
C LEU A 91 2.13 12.44 -22.85
N SER A 92 1.79 12.80 -21.61
CA SER A 92 1.86 14.18 -21.10
C SER A 92 3.17 14.53 -20.40
N ARG A 93 4.19 13.64 -20.44
CA ARG A 93 5.50 13.79 -19.78
C ARG A 93 5.42 13.95 -18.25
N LYS A 94 4.28 13.66 -17.63
CA LYS A 94 4.11 13.68 -16.16
C LYS A 94 4.76 12.48 -15.47
N ARG A 95 5.05 11.43 -16.25
CA ARG A 95 5.68 10.20 -15.77
C ARG A 95 6.72 9.74 -16.79
N PRO A 96 7.95 9.38 -16.36
CA PRO A 96 8.96 8.82 -17.25
C PRO A 96 8.59 7.40 -17.68
N LEU A 97 9.15 6.95 -18.80
CA LEU A 97 9.03 5.57 -19.25
C LEU A 97 9.84 4.64 -18.35
N SER A 98 9.23 3.57 -17.84
CA SER A 98 9.96 2.54 -17.11
C SER A 98 10.60 1.52 -18.06
N LEU A 99 11.67 0.86 -17.64
CA LEU A 99 12.37 -0.15 -18.45
C LEU A 99 11.42 -1.27 -18.98
N PRO A 100 10.44 -1.78 -18.21
CA PRO A 100 9.41 -2.68 -18.75
C PRO A 100 8.56 -2.06 -19.87
N MET A 101 8.16 -0.79 -19.76
CA MET A 101 7.43 -0.09 -20.82
C MET A 101 8.28 0.03 -22.07
N ILE A 102 9.53 0.44 -21.92
CA ILE A 102 10.50 0.57 -23.02
C ILE A 102 10.61 -0.76 -23.79
N ARG A 103 10.79 -1.87 -23.06
CA ARG A 103 10.86 -3.21 -23.68
C ARG A 103 9.59 -3.56 -24.45
N ARG A 104 8.40 -3.27 -23.91
CA ARG A 104 7.13 -3.58 -24.57
C ARG A 104 6.86 -2.67 -25.78
N LEU A 105 7.19 -1.38 -25.68
CA LEU A 105 7.10 -0.45 -26.81
C LEU A 105 8.06 -0.84 -27.93
N ASN A 106 9.27 -1.28 -27.58
CA ASN A 106 10.23 -1.79 -28.54
C ASN A 106 9.75 -3.10 -29.21
N GLN A 107 9.34 -4.09 -28.43
CA GLN A 107 8.89 -5.38 -28.98
C GLN A 107 7.56 -5.27 -29.73
N GLY A 108 6.65 -4.44 -29.22
CA GLY A 108 5.26 -4.37 -29.68
C GLY A 108 5.01 -3.34 -30.77
N LEU A 109 5.67 -2.18 -30.69
CA LEU A 109 5.54 -1.12 -31.68
C LEU A 109 6.81 -0.96 -32.53
N GLY A 110 7.89 -1.68 -32.24
CA GLY A 110 9.14 -1.61 -33.01
C GLY A 110 9.89 -0.29 -32.82
N ILE A 111 9.62 0.46 -31.73
CA ILE A 111 10.31 1.72 -31.46
C ILE A 111 11.71 1.40 -30.91
N PRO A 112 12.80 1.87 -31.55
CA PRO A 112 14.17 1.60 -31.09
C PRO A 112 14.37 1.99 -29.62
N ALA A 113 15.00 1.10 -28.85
CA ALA A 113 15.14 1.28 -27.40
C ALA A 113 16.05 2.46 -27.05
N ASP A 114 17.08 2.72 -27.86
CA ASP A 114 17.96 3.89 -27.77
C ASP A 114 17.20 5.22 -27.83
N ILE A 115 16.11 5.31 -28.62
CA ILE A 115 15.23 6.48 -28.66
C ILE A 115 14.38 6.60 -27.39
N LEU A 116 14.02 5.48 -26.76
CA LEU A 116 13.15 5.43 -25.58
C LEU A 116 13.89 5.60 -24.25
N ILE A 117 15.22 5.55 -24.26
CA ILE A 117 16.09 5.50 -23.07
C ILE A 117 16.61 6.91 -22.67
N GLU A 118 16.28 7.97 -23.39
CA GLU A 118 16.74 9.31 -22.98
C GLU A 118 16.05 9.81 -21.70
N ASP A 119 16.89 10.27 -20.76
CA ASP A 119 16.47 10.99 -19.57
C ASP A 119 15.70 12.24 -20.00
N VAL A 120 14.38 12.23 -19.77
CA VAL A 120 13.60 13.46 -19.80
C VAL A 120 14.26 14.37 -18.77
N GLU A 121 14.86 15.48 -19.21
CA GLU A 121 15.25 16.57 -18.33
C GLU A 121 13.95 17.13 -17.73
N THR A 122 13.43 16.44 -16.71
CA THR A 122 12.39 16.97 -15.86
C THR A 122 13.03 18.15 -15.16
N ASP A 123 12.52 19.33 -15.50
CA ASP A 123 12.75 20.61 -14.85
C ASP A 123 13.02 20.36 -13.36
N SER A 124 14.30 20.43 -12.98
CA SER A 124 14.79 19.96 -11.67
C SER A 124 14.48 20.97 -10.56
N SER A 125 13.46 21.80 -10.78
CA SER A 125 12.95 22.75 -9.82
C SER A 125 11.61 22.23 -9.29
N VAL A 126 11.59 21.93 -7.98
CA VAL A 126 10.44 21.54 -7.14
C VAL A 126 9.69 20.25 -7.49
N VAL A 127 10.29 19.10 -7.17
CA VAL A 127 9.53 18.03 -6.50
C VAL A 127 10.46 17.32 -5.52
N ASP A 128 10.18 17.43 -4.22
CA ASP A 128 10.70 16.49 -3.22
C ASP A 128 10.34 15.08 -3.70
N GLN A 129 11.30 14.35 -4.29
CA GLN A 129 11.07 12.98 -4.73
C GLN A 129 10.99 12.09 -3.49
N GLU A 130 9.78 12.02 -2.91
CA GLU A 130 9.40 10.93 -2.02
C GLU A 130 9.77 9.61 -2.74
N PRO A 131 10.41 8.64 -2.05
CA PRO A 131 10.81 7.40 -2.69
C PRO A 131 9.60 6.73 -3.33
N GLU A 132 9.67 6.51 -4.64
CA GLU A 132 8.57 5.91 -5.42
C GLU A 132 8.24 4.54 -4.82
N MET A 133 7.01 4.38 -4.32
CA MET A 133 6.55 3.14 -3.68
C MET A 133 6.69 1.96 -4.64
N ASP A 134 7.44 0.92 -4.23
CA ASP A 134 7.54 -0.32 -5.02
C ASP A 134 6.27 -1.18 -4.84
N PHE A 135 5.31 -0.98 -5.74
CA PHE A 135 4.04 -1.73 -5.74
C PHE A 135 4.21 -3.24 -5.93
N THR A 136 5.36 -3.71 -6.40
CA THR A 136 5.61 -5.15 -6.58
C THR A 136 5.87 -5.88 -5.27
N ARG A 137 6.17 -5.15 -4.19
CA ARG A 137 6.34 -5.68 -2.83
C ARG A 137 5.02 -5.96 -2.11
N PHE A 138 3.88 -5.49 -2.63
CA PHE A 138 2.59 -5.85 -2.06
C PHE A 138 2.36 -7.37 -2.17
N PRO A 139 1.59 -7.97 -1.24
CA PRO A 139 1.21 -9.38 -1.32
C PRO A 139 0.10 -9.59 -2.36
N LEU A 140 0.40 -9.29 -3.63
CA LEU A 140 -0.56 -9.20 -4.74
C LEU A 140 -1.42 -10.46 -4.91
N LYS A 141 -0.83 -11.64 -4.71
CA LYS A 141 -1.56 -12.91 -4.81
C LYS A 141 -2.62 -13.04 -3.72
N GLU A 142 -2.25 -12.78 -2.47
CA GLU A 142 -3.18 -12.83 -1.33
C GLU A 142 -4.25 -11.72 -1.45
N MET A 143 -3.88 -10.54 -1.96
CA MET A 143 -4.84 -9.45 -2.24
C MET A 143 -5.85 -9.85 -3.31
N LEU A 144 -5.41 -10.51 -4.40
CA LEU A 144 -6.30 -11.04 -5.43
C LEU A 144 -7.25 -12.09 -4.85
N GLU A 145 -6.74 -13.05 -4.07
CA GLU A 145 -7.54 -14.10 -3.41
C GLU A 145 -8.61 -13.52 -2.47
N ARG A 146 -8.36 -12.33 -1.90
CA ARG A 146 -9.30 -11.58 -1.06
C ARG A 146 -10.22 -10.66 -1.87
N GLY A 147 -10.17 -10.71 -3.21
CA GLY A 147 -11.02 -9.91 -4.09
C GLY A 147 -10.68 -8.42 -4.10
N CYS A 148 -9.45 -8.01 -3.76
CA CYS A 148 -9.05 -6.60 -3.77
C CYS A 148 -9.01 -6.00 -5.18
N PHE A 149 -8.92 -6.84 -6.21
CA PHE A 149 -8.67 -6.43 -7.59
C PHE A 149 -9.85 -6.67 -8.54
N GLY A 150 -11.07 -6.89 -8.00
CA GLY A 150 -12.27 -7.13 -8.79
C GLY A 150 -12.11 -8.32 -9.76
N ASP A 151 -12.56 -8.15 -11.00
CA ASP A 151 -12.54 -9.19 -12.05
C ASP A 151 -11.18 -9.34 -12.75
N PHE A 152 -10.07 -9.04 -12.06
CA PHE A 152 -8.74 -9.18 -12.67
C PHE A 152 -8.44 -10.66 -12.96
N GLU A 153 -8.23 -10.98 -14.25
CA GLU A 153 -7.81 -12.29 -14.71
C GLU A 153 -6.33 -12.28 -15.15
N GLY A 154 -5.49 -13.07 -14.49
CA GLY A 154 -4.08 -13.14 -14.84
C GLY A 154 -3.26 -14.12 -14.00
N ASN A 155 -2.10 -14.49 -14.53
CA ASN A 155 -1.11 -15.28 -13.80
C ASN A 155 -0.23 -14.38 -12.91
N ALA A 156 0.69 -14.98 -12.15
CA ALA A 156 1.57 -14.25 -11.23
C ALA A 156 2.45 -13.19 -11.91
N GLN A 157 2.85 -13.42 -13.16
CA GLN A 157 3.63 -12.46 -13.93
C GLN A 157 2.78 -11.22 -14.26
N ARG A 158 1.56 -11.43 -14.75
CA ARG A 158 0.62 -10.35 -15.05
C ARG A 158 0.25 -9.56 -13.78
N LEU A 159 0.07 -10.22 -12.63
CA LEU A 159 -0.13 -9.51 -11.35
C LEU A 159 1.01 -8.52 -11.04
N LYS A 160 2.26 -8.96 -11.21
CA LYS A 160 3.43 -8.07 -10.98
C LYS A 160 3.49 -6.93 -11.98
N GLU A 161 3.20 -7.20 -13.26
CA GLU A 161 3.21 -6.19 -14.31
C GLU A 161 2.17 -5.08 -14.09
N TYR A 162 1.01 -5.43 -13.55
CA TYR A 162 -0.09 -4.49 -13.27
C TYR A 162 -0.16 -4.08 -11.80
N ALA A 163 0.85 -4.42 -10.98
CA ALA A 163 0.83 -4.22 -9.53
C ALA A 163 0.47 -2.79 -9.13
N GLU A 164 1.15 -1.80 -9.73
CA GLU A 164 0.89 -0.40 -9.47
C GLU A 164 -0.56 -0.01 -9.80
N ASP A 165 -1.06 -0.41 -10.96
CA ASP A 165 -2.40 -0.02 -11.41
C ASP A 165 -3.48 -0.65 -10.52
N LEU A 166 -3.31 -1.93 -10.18
CA LEU A 166 -4.23 -2.68 -9.33
C LEU A 166 -4.28 -2.11 -7.91
N VAL A 167 -3.12 -1.88 -7.30
CA VAL A 167 -3.05 -1.38 -5.92
C VAL A 167 -3.47 0.09 -5.88
N ARG A 168 -3.08 0.95 -6.83
CA ARG A 168 -3.53 2.35 -6.87
C ARG A 168 -5.04 2.45 -7.07
N LYS A 169 -5.63 1.64 -7.96
CA LYS A 169 -7.08 1.59 -8.13
C LYS A 169 -7.77 1.20 -6.83
N PHE A 170 -7.28 0.14 -6.18
CA PHE A 170 -7.79 -0.30 -4.88
C PHE A 170 -7.68 0.79 -3.81
N MET A 171 -6.56 1.52 -3.74
CA MET A 171 -6.39 2.67 -2.85
C MET A 171 -7.38 3.79 -3.17
N GLN A 172 -7.57 4.14 -4.44
CA GLN A 172 -8.47 5.21 -4.85
C GLN A 172 -9.94 4.89 -4.55
N ASP A 173 -10.35 3.63 -4.72
CA ASP A 173 -11.70 3.19 -4.38
C ASP A 173 -11.94 3.24 -2.85
N LEU A 174 -10.88 3.08 -2.06
CA LEU A 174 -10.92 3.08 -0.59
C LEU A 174 -10.56 4.40 0.07
N LEU A 175 -10.01 5.38 -0.62
CA LEU A 175 -9.65 6.67 -0.04
C LEU A 175 -10.39 7.75 -0.83
N PRO A 176 -11.41 8.43 -0.26
CA PRO A 176 -11.95 9.61 -0.92
C PRO A 176 -10.80 10.60 -1.19
N LYS A 177 -10.92 11.39 -2.26
CA LYS A 177 -9.88 12.30 -2.81
C LYS A 177 -9.24 13.30 -1.82
N GLN A 178 -9.66 13.31 -0.55
CA GLN A 178 -9.26 14.22 0.53
C GLN A 178 -8.63 13.53 1.76
N VAL A 179 -8.32 12.23 1.73
CA VAL A 179 -7.70 11.60 2.91
C VAL A 179 -6.21 11.97 3.01
N SER A 180 -5.83 12.55 4.16
CA SER A 180 -4.47 12.99 4.48
C SER A 180 -3.42 11.90 4.27
N PRO A 181 -2.21 12.26 3.80
CA PRO A 181 -1.09 11.33 3.65
C PRO A 181 -0.72 10.54 4.93
N ALA A 182 -1.18 10.98 6.11
CA ALA A 182 -1.06 10.25 7.37
C ALA A 182 -1.65 8.84 7.34
N PHE A 183 -2.64 8.56 6.48
CA PHE A 183 -3.16 7.20 6.29
C PHE A 183 -2.16 6.25 5.59
N LEU A 184 -1.13 6.78 4.93
CA LEU A 184 -0.14 6.02 4.17
C LEU A 184 1.28 6.16 4.74
N ARG A 185 1.51 7.05 5.71
CA ARG A 185 2.83 7.47 6.21
C ARG A 185 3.09 7.11 7.67
N ALA A 186 2.81 5.88 8.09
CA ALA A 186 3.27 5.41 9.40
C ALA A 186 4.56 4.60 9.22
N PRO A 187 5.77 5.19 9.36
CA PRO A 187 7.01 4.42 9.38
C PRO A 187 7.01 3.36 10.47
N MET A 188 7.63 2.23 10.15
CA MET A 188 7.23 0.96 10.74
C MET A 188 8.42 0.27 11.43
N HIS A 189 8.55 0.43 12.75
CA HIS A 189 9.57 -0.26 13.56
C HIS A 189 8.95 -1.02 14.74
N GLN A 190 9.03 -2.35 14.73
CA GLN A 190 8.54 -3.25 15.81
C GLN A 190 9.69 -3.91 16.59
N ARG A 191 9.38 -4.39 17.80
CA ARG A 191 10.24 -5.30 18.58
C ARG A 191 10.36 -6.72 17.98
N GLY A 192 11.61 -7.13 17.71
CA GLY A 192 12.00 -8.50 17.36
C GLY A 192 12.95 -8.54 16.15
N ASP A 193 13.65 -9.67 15.97
CA ASP A 193 14.63 -9.86 14.88
C ASP A 193 13.98 -10.00 13.48
N ARG A 194 12.64 -9.96 13.41
CA ARG A 194 11.85 -10.11 12.17
C ARG A 194 11.01 -8.87 11.93
N GLN A 195 11.38 -8.09 10.92
CA GLN A 195 10.63 -6.91 10.49
C GLN A 195 9.36 -7.35 9.74
N ALA A 196 8.20 -6.82 10.15
CA ALA A 196 6.97 -7.01 9.41
C ALA A 196 7.08 -6.35 8.02
N ASP A 197 6.47 -6.94 7.01
CA ASP A 197 6.49 -6.37 5.65
C ASP A 197 5.51 -5.20 5.56
N GLU A 198 6.05 -4.00 5.36
CA GLU A 198 5.30 -2.74 5.30
C GLU A 198 4.19 -2.74 4.26
N MET A 199 4.46 -3.29 3.08
CA MET A 199 3.48 -3.34 2.00
C MET A 199 2.39 -4.37 2.31
N ALA A 200 2.72 -5.44 3.05
CA ALA A 200 1.74 -6.41 3.50
C ALA A 200 0.85 -5.86 4.63
N LEU A 201 1.40 -5.06 5.54
CA LEU A 201 0.62 -4.38 6.58
C LEU A 201 -0.29 -3.30 5.98
N LEU A 202 0.20 -2.52 5.01
CA LEU A 202 -0.63 -1.57 4.28
C LEU A 202 -1.74 -2.29 3.50
N ALA A 203 -1.45 -3.40 2.82
CA ALA A 203 -2.46 -4.25 2.18
C ALA A 203 -3.53 -4.74 3.16
N TRP A 204 -3.10 -5.23 4.33
CA TRP A 204 -4.00 -5.69 5.39
C TRP A 204 -4.94 -4.59 5.86
N ARG A 205 -4.39 -3.41 6.16
CA ARG A 205 -5.15 -2.23 6.59
C ARG A 205 -6.20 -1.81 5.56
N MET A 206 -5.85 -1.82 4.28
CA MET A 206 -6.80 -1.50 3.21
C MET A 206 -7.93 -2.54 3.13
N CYS A 207 -7.62 -3.82 3.32
CA CYS A 207 -8.64 -4.87 3.37
C CYS A 207 -9.60 -4.67 4.56
N VAL A 208 -9.07 -4.32 5.73
CA VAL A 208 -9.86 -3.97 6.92
C VAL A 208 -10.79 -2.79 6.63
N LEU A 209 -10.27 -1.70 6.05
CA LEU A 209 -11.08 -0.51 5.71
C LEU A 209 -12.20 -0.86 4.74
N ARG A 210 -11.92 -1.66 3.71
CA ARG A 210 -12.94 -2.11 2.76
C ARG A 210 -14.08 -2.84 3.47
N GLN A 211 -13.75 -3.78 4.36
CA GLN A 211 -14.76 -4.54 5.10
C GLN A 211 -15.54 -3.65 6.07
N ALA A 212 -14.85 -2.78 6.81
CA ALA A 212 -15.50 -1.86 7.75
C ALA A 212 -16.52 -0.94 7.06
N ARG A 213 -16.17 -0.43 5.88
CA ARG A 213 -17.04 0.46 5.09
C ARG A 213 -18.20 -0.27 4.41
N ALA A 214 -18.06 -1.57 4.15
CA ALA A 214 -19.17 -2.39 3.68
C ALA A 214 -20.23 -2.64 4.79
N VAL A 215 -19.85 -2.51 6.06
CA VAL A 215 -20.77 -2.62 7.20
C VAL A 215 -21.46 -1.28 7.43
N ASN A 216 -22.79 -1.24 7.23
CA ASN A 216 -23.61 -0.09 7.57
C ASN A 216 -23.56 0.18 9.08
N ALA A 217 -23.15 1.39 9.48
CA ALA A 217 -23.15 1.78 10.88
C ALA A 217 -24.60 1.84 11.41
N VAL A 218 -24.86 1.12 12.49
CA VAL A 218 -26.19 1.12 13.14
C VAL A 218 -26.40 2.42 13.93
N ARG A 219 -25.31 2.99 14.47
CA ARG A 219 -25.30 4.22 15.25
C ARG A 219 -23.98 4.98 15.10
N GLU A 220 -24.03 6.27 15.36
CA GLU A 220 -22.84 7.10 15.50
C GLU A 220 -22.11 6.77 16.82
N TYR A 221 -20.78 6.74 16.75
CA TYR A 221 -19.94 6.54 17.92
C TYR A 221 -19.95 7.79 18.81
N LYS A 222 -20.02 7.58 20.13
CA LYS A 222 -19.89 8.66 21.10
C LYS A 222 -18.56 8.54 21.83
N HIS A 223 -17.70 9.54 21.68
CA HIS A 223 -16.43 9.59 22.42
C HIS A 223 -16.66 9.47 23.93
N GLY A 224 -15.79 8.72 24.61
CA GLY A 224 -15.92 8.39 26.03
C GLY A 224 -16.86 7.22 26.35
N THR A 225 -17.44 6.55 25.34
CA THR A 225 -18.26 5.33 25.58
C THR A 225 -17.44 4.21 26.22
N ILE A 226 -16.20 4.00 25.77
CA ILE A 226 -15.33 2.94 26.26
C ILE A 226 -14.70 3.37 27.58
N THR A 227 -15.31 2.91 28.68
CA THR A 227 -14.81 3.10 30.06
C THR A 227 -14.38 1.75 30.64
N PRO A 228 -13.58 1.71 31.74
CA PRO A 228 -13.24 0.46 32.40
C PRO A 228 -14.45 -0.39 32.79
N ALA A 229 -15.51 0.23 33.29
CA ALA A 229 -16.77 -0.46 33.61
C ALA A 229 -17.45 -1.01 32.36
N TRP A 230 -17.50 -0.24 31.27
CA TRP A 230 -18.08 -0.70 30.01
C TRP A 230 -17.29 -1.87 29.40
N MET A 231 -15.95 -1.82 29.45
CA MET A 231 -15.10 -2.94 29.02
C MET A 231 -15.30 -4.17 29.88
N ARG A 232 -15.55 -4.00 31.19
CA ARG A 232 -15.88 -5.12 32.08
C ARG A 232 -17.20 -5.79 31.70
N GLU A 233 -18.23 -5.02 31.37
CA GLU A 233 -19.50 -5.59 30.90
C GLU A 233 -19.35 -6.31 29.56
N LEU A 234 -18.54 -5.78 28.64
CA LEU A 234 -18.20 -6.47 27.40
C LEU A 234 -17.45 -7.78 27.67
N ALA A 235 -16.48 -7.80 28.59
CA ALA A 235 -15.73 -9.00 28.95
C ALA A 235 -16.63 -10.12 29.49
N LYS A 236 -17.72 -9.79 30.19
CA LYS A 236 -18.70 -10.78 30.67
C LYS A 236 -19.42 -11.50 29.54
N LEU A 237 -19.51 -10.93 28.34
CA LEU A 237 -20.07 -11.65 27.19
C LEU A 237 -19.26 -12.91 26.83
N SER A 238 -18.04 -13.05 27.34
CA SER A 238 -17.25 -14.27 27.20
C SER A 238 -17.88 -15.52 27.82
N THR A 239 -18.80 -15.38 28.79
CA THR A 239 -19.46 -16.53 29.42
C THR A 239 -20.48 -17.23 28.51
N PHE A 240 -20.87 -16.60 27.39
CA PHE A 240 -21.82 -17.18 26.44
C PHE A 240 -21.10 -17.93 25.33
N ASP A 241 -21.68 -19.05 24.88
CA ASP A 241 -21.16 -19.85 23.77
C ASP A 241 -21.01 -19.01 22.48
N GLU A 242 -21.96 -18.11 22.22
CA GLU A 242 -21.92 -17.16 21.08
C GLU A 242 -21.25 -15.83 21.43
N GLY A 243 -20.45 -15.78 22.50
CA GLY A 243 -19.82 -14.57 23.03
C GLY A 243 -19.15 -13.66 21.98
N PRO A 244 -18.33 -14.18 21.05
CA PRO A 244 -17.75 -13.38 19.96
C PRO A 244 -18.79 -12.70 19.05
N LYS A 245 -19.90 -13.38 18.71
CA LYS A 245 -21.00 -12.78 17.93
C LYS A 245 -21.67 -11.67 18.72
N LEU A 246 -21.97 -11.93 20.00
CA LEU A 246 -22.57 -10.95 20.90
C LEU A 246 -21.68 -9.73 21.09
N ALA A 247 -20.37 -9.91 21.18
CA ALA A 247 -19.40 -8.81 21.22
C ALA A 247 -19.47 -7.95 19.96
N ARG A 248 -19.47 -8.56 18.77
CA ARG A 248 -19.62 -7.85 17.49
C ARG A 248 -20.90 -7.01 17.46
N GLU A 249 -22.02 -7.56 17.89
CA GLU A 249 -23.29 -6.83 17.96
C GLU A 249 -23.27 -5.71 18.99
N TYR A 250 -22.71 -5.98 20.18
CA TYR A 250 -22.58 -5.00 21.25
C TYR A 250 -21.78 -3.79 20.78
N LEU A 251 -20.64 -4.01 20.14
CA LEU A 251 -19.82 -2.97 19.52
C LEU A 251 -20.57 -2.18 18.47
N ALA A 252 -21.28 -2.87 17.56
CA ALA A 252 -22.06 -2.21 16.51
C ALA A 252 -23.16 -1.29 17.08
N ARG A 253 -23.81 -1.68 18.18
CA ARG A 253 -24.80 -0.85 18.88
C ARG A 253 -24.20 0.39 19.55
N HIS A 254 -22.89 0.44 19.69
CA HIS A 254 -22.14 1.58 20.20
C HIS A 254 -21.40 2.36 19.10
N GLY A 255 -21.60 2.03 17.82
CA GLY A 255 -20.94 2.69 16.69
C GLY A 255 -19.50 2.25 16.44
N ILE A 256 -19.07 1.14 17.05
CA ILE A 256 -17.74 0.55 16.88
C ILE A 256 -17.85 -0.63 15.92
N THR A 257 -16.95 -0.72 14.94
CA THR A 257 -16.97 -1.80 13.93
C THR A 257 -15.92 -2.82 14.26
N LEU A 258 -16.33 -4.07 14.50
CA LEU A 258 -15.40 -5.19 14.62
C LEU A 258 -15.21 -5.85 13.26
N VAL A 259 -13.98 -5.92 12.78
CA VAL A 259 -13.57 -6.57 11.54
C VAL A 259 -12.64 -7.74 11.85
N ILE A 260 -12.88 -8.88 11.21
CA ILE A 260 -11.97 -10.02 11.27
C ILE A 260 -11.28 -10.13 9.92
N GLU A 261 -9.98 -9.84 9.90
CA GLU A 261 -9.19 -9.92 8.67
C GLU A 261 -7.91 -10.71 8.92
N LYS A 262 -7.80 -11.89 8.30
CA LYS A 262 -6.65 -12.78 8.50
C LYS A 262 -5.35 -12.03 8.18
N HIS A 263 -4.31 -12.25 8.98
CA HIS A 263 -3.01 -11.63 8.73
C HIS A 263 -2.49 -11.98 7.31
N PHE A 264 -1.73 -11.08 6.69
CA PHE A 264 -0.95 -11.45 5.50
C PHE A 264 0.32 -12.17 5.95
N LYS A 265 0.98 -12.90 5.05
CA LYS A 265 2.29 -13.45 5.38
C LYS A 265 3.24 -12.33 5.78
N ARG A 266 4.01 -12.56 6.86
CA ARG A 266 5.02 -11.63 7.40
C ARG A 266 4.48 -10.31 7.97
N THR A 267 3.21 -10.23 8.38
CA THR A 267 2.71 -9.06 9.13
C THR A 267 2.74 -9.23 10.64
N PHE A 268 2.71 -10.47 11.14
CA PHE A 268 2.89 -10.85 12.56
C PHE A 268 2.02 -10.13 13.62
N LEU A 269 0.98 -9.40 13.25
CA LEU A 269 0.08 -8.69 14.16
C LEU A 269 -1.09 -9.55 14.68
N ASP A 270 -1.59 -9.21 15.86
CA ASP A 270 -2.82 -9.80 16.43
C ASP A 270 -4.06 -8.94 16.15
N GLY A 271 -3.89 -7.62 16.08
CA GLY A 271 -4.98 -6.69 15.79
C GLY A 271 -4.53 -5.27 15.43
N ALA A 272 -5.54 -4.40 15.28
CA ALA A 272 -5.37 -2.96 15.11
C ALA A 272 -6.62 -2.19 15.52
N ALA A 273 -6.42 -0.97 16.03
CA ALA A 273 -7.47 0.00 16.27
C ALA A 273 -7.33 1.16 15.27
N MET A 274 -8.41 1.51 14.58
CA MET A 274 -8.41 2.54 13.54
C MET A 274 -9.61 3.47 13.67
N LEU A 275 -9.51 4.66 13.08
CA LEU A 275 -10.56 5.66 13.00
C LEU A 275 -10.83 5.98 11.51
N ASP A 276 -12.08 5.84 11.09
CA ASP A 276 -12.54 6.19 9.75
C ASP A 276 -13.68 7.22 9.85
N ASN A 277 -13.38 8.50 9.62
CA ASN A 277 -14.33 9.61 9.79
C ASN A 277 -15.10 9.54 11.12
N ASP A 278 -14.37 9.56 12.24
CA ASP A 278 -14.88 9.46 13.62
C ASP A 278 -15.51 8.12 14.03
N ARG A 279 -15.58 7.14 13.12
CA ARG A 279 -16.04 5.79 13.42
C ARG A 279 -14.86 4.89 13.82
N PRO A 280 -14.83 4.36 15.06
CA PRO A 280 -13.80 3.41 15.45
C PRO A 280 -13.99 2.07 14.76
N ILE A 281 -12.87 1.50 14.34
CA ILE A 281 -12.74 0.16 13.78
C ILE A 281 -11.77 -0.58 14.67
N VAL A 282 -12.19 -1.73 15.18
CA VAL A 282 -11.32 -2.71 15.81
C VAL A 282 -11.17 -3.86 14.83
N ALA A 283 -9.94 -4.19 14.47
CA ALA A 283 -9.63 -5.26 13.53
C ALA A 283 -8.79 -6.32 14.21
N LEU A 284 -9.17 -7.60 14.07
CA LEU A 284 -8.45 -8.73 14.66
C LEU A 284 -8.02 -9.71 13.57
N THR A 285 -6.82 -10.27 13.70
CA THR A 285 -6.30 -11.25 12.72
C THR A 285 -6.68 -12.68 13.02
N LEU A 286 -7.04 -12.97 14.27
CA LEU A 286 -7.19 -14.33 14.80
C LEU A 286 -5.98 -15.22 14.50
N ARG A 287 -4.76 -14.66 14.44
CA ARG A 287 -3.50 -15.42 14.31
C ARG A 287 -3.44 -16.55 15.34
N HIS A 288 -3.95 -16.28 16.53
CA HIS A 288 -4.23 -17.26 17.56
C HIS A 288 -5.75 -17.35 17.76
N ASP A 289 -6.41 -18.14 16.92
CA ASP A 289 -7.87 -18.38 16.98
C ASP A 289 -8.25 -19.24 18.20
N ARG A 290 -8.28 -18.60 19.37
CA ARG A 290 -8.61 -19.18 20.68
C ARG A 290 -9.38 -18.14 21.49
N PHE A 291 -10.25 -18.58 22.39
CA PHE A 291 -11.08 -17.68 23.19
C PHE A 291 -10.25 -16.72 24.07
N ASP A 292 -9.20 -17.23 24.72
CA ASP A 292 -8.33 -16.41 25.58
C ASP A 292 -7.70 -15.25 24.80
N ASN A 293 -7.16 -15.56 23.61
CA ASN A 293 -6.49 -14.58 22.77
C ASN A 293 -7.46 -13.61 22.10
N PHE A 294 -8.62 -14.09 21.64
CA PHE A 294 -9.64 -13.23 21.05
C PHE A 294 -10.10 -12.14 22.02
N TRP A 295 -10.47 -12.53 23.25
CA TRP A 295 -10.97 -11.58 24.25
C TRP A 295 -9.90 -10.60 24.71
N PHE A 296 -8.66 -11.06 24.86
CA PHE A 296 -7.53 -10.17 25.17
C PHE A 296 -7.27 -9.18 24.04
N ALA A 297 -7.09 -9.65 22.81
CA ALA A 297 -6.83 -8.79 21.66
C ALA A 297 -7.97 -7.79 21.44
N LEU A 298 -9.23 -8.22 21.52
CA LEU A 298 -10.39 -7.35 21.38
C LEU A 298 -10.36 -6.18 22.39
N LEU A 299 -10.13 -6.48 23.68
CA LEU A 299 -10.12 -5.45 24.72
C LEU A 299 -8.85 -4.60 24.67
N HIS A 300 -7.72 -5.17 24.23
CA HIS A 300 -6.48 -4.43 23.99
C HIS A 300 -6.72 -3.35 22.90
N GLU A 301 -7.28 -3.72 21.75
CA GLU A 301 -7.60 -2.75 20.70
C GLU A 301 -8.64 -1.70 21.15
N LEU A 302 -9.64 -2.10 21.93
CA LEU A 302 -10.60 -1.15 22.51
C LEU A 302 -9.94 -0.18 23.49
N ALA A 303 -8.90 -0.60 24.21
CA ALA A 303 -8.12 0.30 25.05
C ALA A 303 -7.37 1.34 24.20
N HIS A 304 -6.87 0.98 23.01
CA HIS A 304 -6.34 1.95 22.05
C HIS A 304 -7.42 2.93 21.57
N VAL A 305 -8.63 2.45 21.26
CA VAL A 305 -9.77 3.33 20.95
C VAL A 305 -10.07 4.31 22.09
N ALA A 306 -10.04 3.83 23.33
CA ALA A 306 -10.39 4.64 24.50
C ALA A 306 -9.34 5.70 24.84
N LYS A 307 -8.05 5.34 24.76
CA LYS A 307 -6.95 6.16 25.31
C LYS A 307 -6.10 6.86 24.27
N HIS A 308 -6.00 6.30 23.06
CA HIS A 308 -4.90 6.63 22.16
C HIS A 308 -5.37 7.13 20.79
N LEU A 309 -6.50 6.64 20.27
CA LEU A 309 -7.07 7.08 18.99
C LEU A 309 -7.54 8.53 19.04
N THR A 310 -7.02 9.31 18.09
CA THR A 310 -7.34 10.73 17.91
C THR A 310 -7.39 11.04 16.41
N ALA A 311 -7.87 12.22 16.03
CA ALA A 311 -7.84 12.63 14.62
C ALA A 311 -6.40 12.74 14.08
N GLU A 312 -5.45 13.11 14.94
CA GLU A 312 -4.03 13.24 14.64
C GLU A 312 -3.30 11.89 14.62
N ALA A 313 -3.78 10.91 15.38
CA ALA A 313 -3.29 9.53 15.38
C ALA A 313 -4.47 8.56 15.15
N PRO A 314 -4.95 8.43 13.89
CA PRO A 314 -6.17 7.69 13.58
C PRO A 314 -5.95 6.17 13.49
N VAL A 315 -4.73 5.66 13.65
CA VAL A 315 -4.43 4.24 13.54
C VAL A 315 -3.39 3.81 14.57
N PHE A 316 -3.66 2.66 15.19
CA PHE A 316 -2.78 1.90 16.06
C PHE A 316 -2.74 0.47 15.54
N ILE A 317 -1.53 0.00 15.32
CA ILE A 317 -1.22 -1.37 14.98
C ILE A 317 -0.07 -1.72 15.92
N ASP A 318 -0.16 -2.87 16.60
CA ASP A 318 0.84 -3.41 17.53
C ASP A 318 2.25 -2.80 17.32
N ASP A 319 2.68 -1.96 18.27
CA ASP A 319 4.05 -1.45 18.45
C ASP A 319 4.63 -0.60 17.31
N LEU A 320 3.91 0.40 16.80
CA LEU A 320 4.39 1.20 15.67
C LEU A 320 4.22 2.72 15.88
N ASP A 321 5.36 3.39 16.02
CA ASP A 321 5.58 4.79 15.65
C ASP A 321 5.16 5.88 16.65
N ARG A 322 5.53 5.69 17.92
CA ARG A 322 5.42 6.73 18.96
C ARG A 322 6.73 6.97 19.66
N SER A 323 6.92 8.16 20.20
CA SER A 323 8.08 8.52 21.04
C SER A 323 8.20 7.66 22.30
N ASN A 324 7.15 6.91 22.69
CA ASN A 324 7.21 5.94 23.78
C ASN A 324 6.19 4.79 23.57
N PRO A 325 6.44 3.86 22.62
CA PRO A 325 5.48 2.83 22.25
C PRO A 325 5.25 1.84 23.40
N GLN A 326 6.30 1.54 24.16
CA GLN A 326 6.24 0.66 25.33
C GLN A 326 5.24 1.13 26.39
N LYS A 327 5.11 2.45 26.60
CA LYS A 327 4.14 3.00 27.54
C LYS A 327 2.70 2.87 27.03
N VAL A 328 2.49 3.13 25.74
CA VAL A 328 1.17 3.04 25.10
C VAL A 328 0.66 1.61 25.14
N GLU A 329 1.49 0.65 24.75
CA GLU A 329 1.17 -0.78 24.81
C GLU A 329 0.89 -1.23 26.25
N ALA A 330 1.73 -0.82 27.21
CA ALA A 330 1.51 -1.15 28.62
C ALA A 330 0.19 -0.56 29.17
N GLU A 331 -0.21 0.62 28.72
CA GLU A 331 -1.49 1.23 29.10
C GLU A 331 -2.70 0.50 28.52
N ALA A 332 -2.58 -0.04 27.31
CA ALA A 332 -3.59 -0.87 26.67
C ALA A 332 -3.69 -2.24 27.36
N ASP A 333 -2.56 -2.91 27.56
CA ASP A 333 -2.45 -4.18 28.28
C ASP A 333 -3.02 -4.11 29.70
N ALA A 334 -2.72 -3.04 30.43
CA ALA A 334 -3.23 -2.85 31.78
C ALA A 334 -4.77 -2.68 31.78
N MET A 335 -5.32 -1.92 30.83
CA MET A 335 -6.76 -1.71 30.73
C MET A 335 -7.50 -2.97 30.29
N ALA A 336 -6.98 -3.70 29.30
CA ALA A 336 -7.54 -4.97 28.85
C ALA A 336 -7.46 -6.05 29.93
N GLY A 337 -6.30 -6.16 30.59
CA GLY A 337 -6.06 -7.08 31.70
C GLY A 337 -7.03 -6.84 32.86
N GLU A 338 -7.15 -5.60 33.32
CA GLU A 338 -8.08 -5.24 34.41
C GLU A 338 -9.55 -5.49 34.04
N ALA A 339 -9.92 -5.25 32.78
CA ALA A 339 -11.27 -5.52 32.29
C ALA A 339 -11.60 -7.03 32.23
N LEU A 340 -10.63 -7.90 31.94
CA LEU A 340 -10.81 -9.35 31.89
C LEU A 340 -10.72 -10.00 33.27
N ILE A 341 -9.71 -9.63 34.05
CA ILE A 341 -9.47 -10.18 35.38
C ILE A 341 -8.99 -9.04 36.27
N PRO A 342 -9.86 -8.48 37.13
CA PRO A 342 -9.49 -7.42 38.05
C PRO A 342 -8.31 -7.84 38.93
N GLU A 343 -7.26 -7.02 39.00
CA GLU A 343 -6.01 -7.34 39.71
C GLU A 343 -6.27 -7.65 41.20
N LYS A 344 -7.24 -6.97 41.80
CA LYS A 344 -7.65 -7.20 43.20
C LYS A 344 -8.14 -8.64 43.40
N SER A 345 -8.96 -9.15 42.49
CA SER A 345 -9.49 -10.53 42.55
C SER A 345 -8.41 -11.53 42.17
N TRP A 346 -7.58 -11.20 41.17
CA TRP A 346 -6.49 -12.08 40.71
C TRP A 346 -5.48 -12.38 41.82
N ARG A 347 -5.09 -11.37 42.59
CA ARG A 347 -4.09 -11.52 43.67
C ARG A 347 -4.43 -12.62 44.68
N THR A 348 -5.71 -12.80 44.98
CA THR A 348 -6.21 -13.79 45.94
C THR A 348 -6.74 -15.06 45.28
N ALA A 349 -6.65 -15.18 43.96
CA ALA A 349 -7.20 -16.30 43.22
C ALA A 349 -6.44 -17.60 43.53
N LYS A 350 -7.15 -18.60 44.06
CA LYS A 350 -6.59 -19.91 44.46
C LYS A 350 -5.88 -20.64 43.31
N VAL A 351 -6.38 -20.49 42.08
CA VAL A 351 -5.81 -21.08 40.85
C VAL A 351 -4.34 -20.70 40.64
N ARG A 352 -3.89 -19.53 41.11
CA ARG A 352 -2.48 -19.10 40.99
C ARG A 352 -1.52 -20.00 41.74
N THR A 353 -1.99 -20.65 42.81
CA THR A 353 -1.17 -21.57 43.61
C THR A 353 -1.41 -23.03 43.25
N THR A 354 -2.65 -23.41 42.95
CA THR A 354 -3.00 -24.82 42.71
C THR A 354 -2.76 -25.24 41.27
N LEU A 355 -2.88 -24.31 40.32
CA LEU A 355 -2.79 -24.56 38.88
C LEU A 355 -3.80 -25.62 38.38
N LEU A 356 -4.89 -25.84 39.13
CA LEU A 356 -5.91 -26.84 38.82
C LEU A 356 -7.06 -26.24 37.99
N SER A 357 -7.63 -27.06 37.10
CA SER A 357 -8.77 -26.66 36.26
C SER A 357 -10.00 -26.29 37.06
N GLU A 358 -10.31 -27.03 38.13
CA GLU A 358 -11.47 -26.77 38.99
C GLU A 358 -11.41 -25.38 39.63
N ASP A 359 -10.23 -24.96 40.09
CA ASP A 359 -10.03 -23.63 40.67
C ASP A 359 -10.05 -22.54 39.59
N ALA A 360 -9.58 -22.84 38.37
CA ALA A 360 -9.67 -21.92 37.24
C ALA A 360 -11.11 -21.65 36.82
N ILE A 361 -11.93 -22.70 36.74
CA ILE A 361 -13.35 -22.62 36.39
C ILE A 361 -14.11 -21.89 37.51
N ALA A 362 -13.92 -22.28 38.77
CA ALA A 362 -14.59 -21.63 39.90
C ALA A 362 -14.26 -20.13 39.99
N PHE A 363 -13.00 -19.74 39.75
CA PHE A 363 -12.61 -18.34 39.73
C PHE A 363 -13.18 -17.59 38.51
N ALA A 364 -13.25 -18.25 37.34
CA ALA A 364 -13.86 -17.67 36.15
C ALA A 364 -15.36 -17.40 36.35
N ASP A 365 -16.08 -18.32 36.99
CA ASP A 365 -17.49 -18.18 37.37
C ASP A 365 -17.68 -17.05 38.39
N GLU A 366 -16.81 -16.96 39.40
CA GLU A 366 -16.84 -15.91 40.43
C GLU A 366 -16.79 -14.50 39.81
N ILE A 367 -15.88 -14.30 38.85
CA ILE A 367 -15.66 -13.00 38.24
C ILE A 367 -16.56 -12.79 37.00
N GLY A 368 -17.16 -13.84 36.45
CA GLY A 368 -18.04 -13.81 35.29
C GLY A 368 -17.31 -13.68 33.96
N VAL A 369 -16.34 -14.55 33.69
CA VAL A 369 -15.66 -14.66 32.38
C VAL A 369 -15.50 -16.12 31.96
N HIS A 370 -15.18 -16.38 30.69
CA HIS A 370 -14.86 -17.72 30.21
C HIS A 370 -13.61 -18.30 30.90
N PRO A 371 -13.58 -19.58 31.32
CA PRO A 371 -12.41 -20.22 31.93
C PRO A 371 -11.12 -20.15 31.09
N ALA A 372 -11.25 -20.11 29.76
CA ALA A 372 -10.12 -19.90 28.84
C ALA A 372 -9.34 -18.62 29.16
N ILE A 373 -10.00 -17.54 29.56
CA ILE A 373 -9.36 -16.25 29.87
C ILE A 373 -8.46 -16.38 31.11
N VAL A 374 -8.97 -17.05 32.16
CA VAL A 374 -8.20 -17.34 33.37
C VAL A 374 -6.99 -18.24 33.05
N ALA A 375 -7.22 -19.32 32.30
CA ALA A 375 -6.15 -20.21 31.86
C ALA A 375 -5.12 -19.48 30.98
N GLY A 376 -5.55 -18.58 30.10
CA GLY A 376 -4.70 -17.76 29.25
C GLY A 376 -3.78 -16.85 30.05
N ARG A 377 -4.34 -16.12 31.03
CA ARG A 377 -3.57 -15.27 31.94
C ARG A 377 -2.53 -16.06 32.72
N LEU A 378 -2.93 -17.22 33.28
CA LEU A 378 -2.03 -18.08 34.05
C LEU A 378 -0.86 -18.60 33.19
N ARG A 379 -1.14 -19.07 31.96
CA ARG A 379 -0.11 -19.54 31.01
C ARG A 379 0.90 -18.45 30.68
N HIS A 380 0.44 -17.20 30.54
CA HIS A 380 1.29 -16.06 30.24
C HIS A 380 2.19 -15.68 31.43
N GLU A 381 1.63 -15.57 32.65
CA GLU A 381 2.40 -15.24 33.86
C GLU A 381 3.43 -16.32 34.20
N GLU A 382 3.05 -17.58 34.12
CA GLU A 382 3.95 -18.73 34.41
C GLU A 382 4.90 -19.05 33.25
N LYS A 383 4.76 -18.39 32.09
CA LYS A 383 5.46 -18.70 30.84
C LYS A 383 5.38 -20.19 30.45
N ASN A 384 4.28 -20.85 30.83
CA ASN A 384 4.06 -22.28 30.62
C ASN A 384 2.78 -22.51 29.81
N PHE A 385 2.93 -22.55 28.48
CA PHE A 385 1.82 -22.70 27.55
C PHE A 385 1.16 -24.09 27.53
N ARG A 386 1.65 -25.05 28.33
CA ARG A 386 1.02 -26.38 28.50
C ARG A 386 -0.03 -26.40 29.61
N LEU A 387 0.00 -25.44 30.53
CA LEU A 387 -0.97 -25.36 31.63
C LEU A 387 -2.39 -25.22 31.10
N LEU A 388 -3.31 -25.99 31.67
CA LEU A 388 -4.75 -25.90 31.45
C LEU A 388 -5.15 -25.85 29.96
N SER A 389 -4.39 -26.53 29.10
CA SER A 389 -4.55 -26.43 27.63
C SER A 389 -5.93 -26.83 27.14
N HIS A 390 -6.60 -27.76 27.82
CA HIS A 390 -7.97 -28.17 27.51
C HIS A 390 -9.02 -27.08 27.76
N LEU A 391 -8.74 -26.08 28.60
CA LEU A 391 -9.65 -24.95 28.88
C LEU A 391 -9.55 -23.83 27.84
N ILE A 392 -8.47 -23.77 27.06
CA ILE A 392 -8.20 -22.69 26.10
C ILE A 392 -9.08 -22.81 24.84
N GLY A 393 -9.64 -23.99 24.59
CA GLY A 393 -10.40 -24.31 23.38
C GLY A 393 -9.52 -24.81 22.23
N LYS A 394 -10.17 -25.25 21.16
CA LYS A 394 -9.49 -25.71 19.92
C LYS A 394 -9.29 -24.54 18.97
N THR A 395 -8.19 -24.55 18.22
CA THR A 395 -7.96 -23.56 17.15
C THR A 395 -9.10 -23.58 16.13
N GLY A 396 -9.62 -22.41 15.76
CA GLY A 396 -10.68 -22.27 14.75
C GLY A 396 -12.08 -22.04 15.30
N GLN A 397 -12.24 -22.03 16.63
CA GLN A 397 -13.56 -21.90 17.26
C GLN A 397 -14.14 -20.49 17.12
N VAL A 398 -13.31 -19.45 17.23
CA VAL A 398 -13.78 -18.06 17.17
C VAL A 398 -14.16 -17.70 15.74
N SER A 399 -13.35 -18.08 14.75
CA SER A 399 -13.71 -17.80 13.34
C SER A 399 -15.01 -18.48 12.95
N GLN A 400 -15.25 -19.73 13.35
CA GLN A 400 -16.50 -20.44 13.08
C GLN A 400 -17.73 -19.73 13.64
N LEU A 401 -17.59 -19.10 14.80
CA LEU A 401 -18.67 -18.30 15.39
C LEU A 401 -18.87 -16.99 14.64
N LEU A 402 -17.83 -16.35 14.11
CA LEU A 402 -17.97 -15.06 13.44
C LEU A 402 -18.38 -15.18 11.96
N ASP A 403 -18.14 -16.34 11.33
CA ASP A 403 -18.52 -16.65 9.96
C ASP A 403 -20.00 -17.10 9.83
N GLN A 404 -20.65 -17.46 10.94
CA GLN A 404 -22.09 -17.74 11.04
C GLN A 404 -22.89 -16.48 11.35
#